data_AF-A0A7W0GRL1-F1
#
_entry.id   AF-A0A7W0GRL1-F1
#
_cell.length_a   1.000
_cell.length_b   1.000
_cell.length_c   1.000
_cell.angle_alpha   90.00
_cell.angle_beta   90.00
_cell.angle_gamma   90.00
#
_symmetry.space_group_name_H-M   'P 1'
#
loop_
_entity.id
_entity.type
_entity.pdbx_description
1 polymer ?
#
loop_
_entity_poly.entity_id
_entity_poly.type
_entity_poly.pdbx_seq_one_letter_code
_entity_poly.pdbx_strand_id
1 'polypeptide(L)'
;MKTVSRKLLFHLSLALFLLAGFTIVSAQQERPLSSITYRLSMSRPQSHLFEVTIEIELPESAPESLDFQMAKWSPGRYAVFDFAKNVFGPLRASVHP
;
A
#
# COMPACT_ATOMS: atom_id res chain seq x y z
N MET A 1 -37.94 -37.94 -19.33
CA MET A 1 -37.27 -37.05 -18.35
C MET A 1 -35.98 -37.73 -17.92
N LYS A 2 -34.81 -37.22 -18.34
CA LYS A 2 -33.51 -37.82 -18.01
C LYS A 2 -33.13 -37.43 -16.58
N THR A 3 -33.12 -38.40 -15.66
CA THR A 3 -32.72 -38.21 -14.25
C THR A 3 -31.25 -37.81 -14.16
N VAL A 4 -30.99 -36.61 -13.67
CA VAL A 4 -29.64 -36.07 -13.46
C VAL A 4 -28.93 -36.90 -12.39
N SER A 5 -27.72 -37.40 -12.69
CA SER A 5 -26.93 -38.22 -11.76
C SER A 5 -26.50 -37.42 -10.53
N ARG A 6 -26.64 -37.99 -9.32
CA ARG A 6 -26.20 -37.37 -8.05
C ARG A 6 -24.73 -36.94 -8.07
N LYS A 7 -23.88 -37.63 -8.83
CA LYS A 7 -22.46 -37.24 -9.01
C LYS A 7 -22.31 -35.95 -9.80
N LEU A 8 -23.16 -35.73 -10.81
CA LEU A 8 -23.17 -34.52 -11.62
C LEU A 8 -23.65 -33.32 -10.79
N LEU A 9 -24.64 -33.52 -9.92
CA LEU A 9 -25.10 -32.50 -8.97
C LEU A 9 -23.99 -32.11 -7.97
N PHE A 10 -23.22 -33.09 -7.47
CA PHE A 10 -22.11 -32.83 -6.54
C PHE A 10 -20.95 -32.06 -7.19
N HIS A 11 -20.57 -32.42 -8.42
CA HIS A 11 -19.54 -31.67 -9.14
C HIS A 11 -19.99 -30.25 -9.50
N LEU A 12 -21.27 -30.07 -9.85
CA LEU A 12 -21.83 -28.75 -10.12
C LEU A 12 -21.88 -27.87 -8.86
N SER A 13 -22.24 -28.44 -7.70
CA SER A 13 -22.21 -27.72 -6.43
C SER A 13 -20.80 -27.36 -5.98
N LEU A 14 -19.83 -28.26 -6.18
CA LEU A 14 -18.42 -28.01 -5.86
C LEU A 14 -17.82 -26.92 -6.77
N ALA A 15 -18.13 -26.97 -8.07
CA ALA A 15 -17.72 -25.94 -9.02
C ALA A 15 -18.32 -24.57 -8.67
N LEU A 16 -19.60 -24.53 -8.27
CA LEU A 16 -20.27 -23.30 -7.85
C LEU A 16 -19.67 -22.74 -6.55
N PHE A 17 -19.31 -23.60 -5.60
CA PHE A 17 -18.66 -23.18 -4.34
C PHE A 17 -17.24 -22.64 -4.57
N LEU A 18 -16.46 -23.28 -5.44
CA LEU A 18 -15.13 -22.81 -5.83
C LEU A 18 -15.21 -21.47 -6.58
N LEU A 19 -16.20 -21.29 -7.45
CA LEU A 19 -16.40 -20.05 -8.20
C LEU A 19 -16.86 -18.90 -7.29
N ALA A 20 -17.72 -19.18 -6.31
CA ALA A 20 -18.15 -18.21 -5.30
C ALA A 20 -17.00 -17.81 -4.35
N GLY A 21 -16.09 -18.72 -4.02
CA GLY A 21 -14.90 -18.40 -3.24
C GLY A 21 -13.92 -17.47 -3.98
N PHE A 22 -13.83 -17.61 -5.31
CA PHE A 22 -12.90 -16.81 -6.13
C PHE A 22 -13.32 -15.33 -6.23
N THR A 23 -14.61 -15.02 -6.22
CA THR A 23 -15.10 -13.62 -6.35
C THR A 23 -14.89 -12.79 -5.09
N ILE A 24 -14.88 -13.42 -3.90
CA ILE A 24 -14.71 -12.73 -2.61
C ILE A 24 -13.29 -12.17 -2.46
N VAL A 25 -12.28 -12.89 -2.98
CA VAL A 25 -10.87 -12.49 -2.84
C VAL A 25 -10.51 -11.24 -3.65
N SER A 26 -11.15 -11.02 -4.81
CA SER A 26 -10.88 -9.82 -5.63
C SER A 26 -11.48 -8.53 -5.06
N ALA A 27 -12.51 -8.60 -4.20
CA ALA A 27 -13.13 -7.41 -3.62
C ALA A 27 -12.29 -6.76 -2.51
N GLN A 28 -11.33 -7.49 -1.95
CA GLN A 28 -10.41 -7.01 -0.92
C GLN A 28 -9.06 -6.60 -1.52
N GLN A 29 -9.10 -6.04 -2.73
CA GLN A 29 -7.93 -5.43 -3.34
C GLN A 29 -7.71 -4.08 -2.67
N GLU A 30 -6.65 -3.98 -1.88
CA GLU A 30 -6.22 -2.78 -1.17
C GLU A 30 -6.12 -1.64 -2.19
N ARG A 31 -7.01 -0.65 -2.08
CA ARG A 31 -6.99 0.47 -3.02
C ARG A 31 -5.69 1.21 -2.79
N PRO A 32 -4.83 1.38 -3.81
CA PRO A 32 -3.61 2.14 -3.65
C PRO A 32 -3.96 3.57 -3.24
N LEU A 33 -3.06 4.21 -2.50
CA LEU A 33 -3.12 5.65 -2.26
C LEU A 33 -3.29 6.37 -3.61
N SER A 34 -4.22 7.33 -3.68
CA SER A 34 -4.57 7.99 -4.95
C SER A 34 -3.36 8.71 -5.54
N SER A 35 -2.64 9.44 -4.68
CA SER A 35 -1.40 10.09 -5.05
C SER A 35 -0.50 10.34 -3.84
N ILE A 36 0.79 10.48 -4.12
CA ILE A 36 1.81 10.91 -3.15
C ILE A 36 2.70 11.95 -3.80
N THR A 37 2.78 13.13 -3.20
CA THR A 37 3.59 14.26 -3.67
C THR A 37 4.70 14.54 -2.67
N TYR A 38 5.94 14.56 -3.17
CA TYR A 38 7.11 14.90 -2.37
C TYR A 38 7.60 16.30 -2.74
N ARG A 39 7.76 17.17 -1.74
CA ARG A 39 8.39 18.49 -1.89
C ARG A 39 9.68 18.51 -1.11
N LEU A 40 10.75 18.93 -1.76
CA LEU A 40 12.06 19.11 -1.16
C LEU A 40 12.42 20.59 -1.19
N SER A 41 12.72 21.17 -0.03
CA SER A 41 13.25 22.53 0.09
C SER A 41 14.53 22.55 0.91
N MET A 42 15.30 23.62 0.77
CA MET A 42 16.57 23.81 1.47
C MET A 42 16.69 25.29 1.85
N SER A 43 15.95 25.70 2.89
CA SER A 43 15.96 27.09 3.36
C SER A 43 17.34 27.56 3.86
N ARG A 44 18.19 26.60 4.27
CA ARG A 44 19.53 26.83 4.82
C ARG A 44 20.57 25.90 4.17
N PRO A 45 21.01 26.16 2.93
CA PRO A 45 21.88 25.23 2.19
C PRO A 45 23.18 24.83 2.89
N GLN A 46 23.77 25.74 3.67
CA GLN A 46 24.98 25.49 4.45
C GLN A 46 24.82 24.40 5.54
N SER A 47 23.59 24.04 5.92
CA SER A 47 23.35 22.97 6.89
C SER A 47 23.41 21.57 6.24
N HIS A 48 23.39 21.49 4.91
CA HIS A 48 23.21 20.25 4.15
C HIS A 48 21.92 19.49 4.47
N LEU A 49 20.92 20.18 5.02
CA LEU A 49 19.62 19.60 5.36
C LEU A 49 18.57 19.94 4.31
N PHE A 50 17.74 18.95 4.00
CA PHE A 50 16.51 19.16 3.27
C PHE A 50 15.33 19.18 4.23
N GLU A 51 14.42 20.10 3.98
CA GLU A 51 13.05 20.04 4.47
C GLU A 51 12.26 19.17 3.48
N VAL A 52 11.60 18.13 4.00
CA VAL A 52 10.84 17.19 3.19
C VAL A 52 9.39 17.24 3.63
N THR A 53 8.50 17.57 2.70
CA THR A 53 7.05 17.49 2.90
C THR A 53 6.51 16.36 2.04
N ILE A 54 5.67 15.50 2.64
CA ILE A 54 4.97 14.42 1.96
C ILE A 54 3.47 14.73 2.04
N GLU A 55 2.85 14.96 0.89
CA GLU A 55 1.40 15.17 0.73
C GLU A 55 0.79 13.89 0.16
N ILE A 56 -0.25 13.37 0.80
CA ILE A 56 -0.90 12.12 0.40
C ILE A 56 -2.39 12.36 0.25
N GLU A 57 -2.94 11.98 -0.91
CA GLU A 57 -4.39 11.96 -1.12
C GLU A 57 -4.95 10.63 -0.63
N LEU A 58 -5.65 10.68 0.51
CA LEU A 58 -6.26 9.51 1.14
C LEU A 58 -7.64 9.23 0.51
N PRO A 59 -7.92 7.99 0.06
CA PRO A 59 -9.28 7.61 -0.32
C PRO A 59 -10.20 7.56 0.92
N GLU A 60 -11.53 7.61 0.71
CA GLU A 60 -12.50 7.42 1.80
C GLU A 60 -12.31 6.09 2.55
N SER A 61 -11.80 5.07 1.85
CA SER A 61 -11.49 3.76 2.43
C SER A 61 -10.07 3.67 3.02
N ALA A 62 -9.42 4.80 3.31
CA ALA A 62 -8.07 4.80 3.85
C ALA A 62 -8.02 4.10 5.23
N PRO A 63 -6.92 3.40 5.55
CA PRO A 63 -6.74 2.81 6.87
C PRO A 63 -6.64 3.88 7.96
N GLU A 64 -6.91 3.48 9.21
CA GLU A 64 -6.79 4.38 10.38
C GLU A 64 -5.36 4.87 10.64
N SER A 65 -4.37 4.15 10.12
CA SER A 65 -2.96 4.49 10.24
C SER A 65 -2.22 4.22 8.94
N LEU A 66 -1.15 4.97 8.72
CA LEU A 66 -0.29 4.83 7.55
C LEU A 66 1.16 4.67 7.99
N ASP A 67 1.79 3.60 7.51
CA ASP A 67 3.20 3.33 7.76
C ASP A 67 4.07 3.94 6.66
N PHE A 68 5.03 4.76 7.09
CA PHE A 68 6.07 5.29 6.20
C PHE A 68 7.34 4.46 6.35
N GLN A 69 7.88 4.02 5.21
CA GLN A 69 9.10 3.20 5.19
C GLN A 69 10.18 3.89 4.37
N MET A 70 11.42 3.82 4.88
CA MET A 70 12.60 4.26 4.17
C MET A 70 13.41 3.05 3.68
N ALA A 71 13.92 3.14 2.46
CA ALA A 71 14.74 2.08 1.90
C ALA A 71 16.00 1.83 2.75
N LYS A 72 16.46 0.59 2.79
CA LYS A 72 17.68 0.17 3.51
C LYS A 72 18.91 0.07 2.60
N TRP A 73 18.75 0.35 1.32
CA TRP A 73 19.76 0.28 0.26
C TRP A 73 19.22 1.00 -0.98
N SER A 74 20.08 1.25 -1.97
CA SER A 74 19.69 1.85 -3.24
C SER A 74 20.13 0.94 -4.40
N PRO A 75 19.32 0.81 -5.48
CA PRO A 75 19.73 0.06 -6.67
C PRO A 75 21.13 0.46 -7.17
N GLY A 76 21.90 -0.53 -7.63
CA GLY A 76 23.29 -0.35 -8.05
C GLY A 76 24.31 -0.33 -6.91
N ARG A 77 23.88 -0.37 -5.64
CA ARG A 77 24.77 -0.43 -4.48
C ARG A 77 24.47 -1.63 -3.58
N TYR A 78 25.36 -2.61 -3.61
CA TYR A 78 25.20 -3.89 -2.89
C TYR A 78 25.74 -3.84 -1.45
N ALA A 79 25.25 -2.87 -0.67
CA ALA A 79 25.55 -2.76 0.76
C ALA A 79 24.36 -2.19 1.52
N VAL A 80 24.09 -2.75 2.70
CA VAL A 80 23.04 -2.26 3.60
C VAL A 80 23.44 -0.90 4.17
N PHE A 81 22.55 0.08 4.05
CA PHE A 81 22.67 1.41 4.63
C PHE A 81 21.46 1.72 5.49
N ASP A 82 21.70 2.43 6.59
CA ASP A 82 20.64 3.02 7.38
C ASP A 82 20.42 4.45 6.90
N PHE A 83 19.57 4.64 5.89
CA PHE A 83 19.20 5.99 5.42
C PHE A 83 18.31 6.71 6.45
N ALA A 84 17.53 5.96 7.23
CA ALA A 84 16.60 6.50 8.23
C ALA A 84 17.33 7.27 9.33
N LYS A 85 18.59 6.92 9.65
CA LYS A 85 19.42 7.68 10.60
C LYS A 85 19.60 9.16 10.26
N ASN A 86 19.40 9.56 9.00
CA ASN A 86 19.54 10.94 8.54
C ASN A 86 18.21 11.71 8.58
N VAL A 87 17.14 11.11 9.09
CA VAL A 87 15.88 11.80 9.36
C VAL A 87 15.91 12.31 10.79
N PHE A 88 15.91 13.62 10.98
CA PHE A 88 15.96 14.23 12.31
C PHE A 88 15.13 15.51 12.38
N GLY A 89 14.68 15.82 13.59
CA GLY A 89 13.75 16.91 13.87
C GLY A 89 12.33 16.42 14.19
N PRO A 90 11.42 17.33 14.55
CA PRO A 90 10.04 17.00 14.85
C PRO A 90 9.30 16.58 13.58
N LEU A 91 8.91 15.30 13.50
CA LEU A 91 7.96 14.84 12.50
C LEU A 91 6.57 15.37 12.88
N ARG A 92 5.92 16.05 11.94
CA ARG A 92 4.57 16.59 12.10
C ARG A 92 3.70 16.05 10.98
N ALA A 93 2.53 15.54 11.35
CA ALA A 93 1.49 15.13 10.43
C ALA A 93 0.23 15.94 10.72
N SER A 94 -0.49 16.32 9.67
CA SER A 94 -1.75 17.03 9.76
C SER A 94 -2.65 16.57 8.62
N VAL A 95 -3.90 16.28 8.94
CA VAL A 95 -4.93 15.96 7.96
C VAL A 95 -5.68 17.25 7.63
N HIS A 96 -5.75 17.59 6.35
CA HIS A 96 -6.54 18.71 5.86
C HIS A 96 -7.82 18.16 5.22
N PRO A 97 -8.98 18.81 5.43
CA PRO A 97 -10.25 18.42 4.84
C PRO A 97 -10.30 18.68 3.33
#